data_AF-A0A9Q0VHJ1-F1
#
_entry.id   AF-A0A9Q0VHJ1-F1
#
_cell.length_a   1.000
_cell.length_b   1.000
_cell.length_c   1.000
_cell.angle_alpha   90.00
_cell.angle_beta   90.00
_cell.angle_gamma   90.00
#
_symmetry.space_group_name_H-M   'P 1'
#
loop_
_entity.id
_entity.type
_entity.pdbx_description
1 polymer ?
#
loop_
_entity_poly.entity_id
_entity_poly.type
_entity_poly.pdbx_seq_one_letter_code
_entity_poly.pdbx_strand_id
1 'polypeptide(L)'
;MKQVKGNMKLCVLVATCLWSTLLMASTEAMNMDSSLAEVQTEGDMIIRSVVPKNDGVLSGAKFTQHIVGINNLCVDVYLGFYFDGNVVQLYPCKSSRDVNQQWSLEKNGTIQSNGRCLAANGTSPGSSVIISDCSKVKASATVWKVQHDGSILNPSSSLVLTSKSGKSGNVLTLATNVYALGQGWRFTDVSKPSPKSIVGLFRHCLESDKYVPKLAKCEKNKTEQKWSSYADGSIRPGANTDMCLTSRGDSKGSLVVVASCSPVSANQRWMFGDSHGNDNTAYFTILKVNNAMVLDVSYSILNLFEIIIWNFNGGANQMWHLSS
;
A
#
# COMPACT_ATOMS: atom_id res chain seq x y z
N MET A 1 20.15 -53.42 -52.48
CA MET A 1 21.36 -53.40 -51.64
C MET A 1 22.23 -52.22 -52.04
N LYS A 2 23.00 -51.66 -51.08
CA LYS A 2 24.01 -50.58 -51.20
C LYS A 2 23.52 -49.18 -51.65
N GLN A 3 23.80 -48.20 -50.80
CA GLN A 3 23.75 -46.75 -51.06
C GLN A 3 25.06 -46.27 -51.74
N VAL A 4 25.11 -44.99 -52.14
CA VAL A 4 25.84 -43.91 -51.40
C VAL A 4 25.48 -42.52 -51.96
N LYS A 5 25.50 -41.50 -51.09
CA LYS A 5 25.20 -40.07 -51.37
C LYS A 5 26.44 -39.30 -51.89
N GLY A 6 26.21 -38.17 -52.56
CA GLY A 6 27.23 -37.12 -52.77
C GLY A 6 26.60 -35.80 -53.28
N ASN A 7 26.70 -34.73 -52.49
CA ASN A 7 26.16 -33.41 -52.85
C ASN A 7 27.10 -32.63 -53.78
N MET A 8 26.54 -31.80 -54.66
CA MET A 8 27.28 -30.78 -55.41
C MET A 8 26.56 -29.43 -55.30
N LYS A 9 27.24 -28.42 -54.73
CA LYS A 9 26.77 -27.02 -54.73
C LYS A 9 27.38 -26.28 -55.92
N LEU A 10 26.55 -25.58 -56.67
CA LEU A 10 26.94 -24.75 -57.81
C LEU A 10 26.65 -23.28 -57.49
N CYS A 11 27.63 -22.39 -57.67
CA CYS A 11 27.43 -20.94 -57.64
C CYS A 11 27.16 -20.42 -59.05
N VAL A 12 26.18 -19.52 -59.20
CA VAL A 12 25.94 -18.75 -60.44
C VAL A 12 25.72 -17.28 -60.07
N LEU A 13 26.13 -16.39 -60.98
CA LEU A 13 26.37 -14.97 -60.78
C LEU A 13 25.20 -14.03 -61.17
N VAL A 14 25.09 -12.92 -60.42
CA VAL A 14 24.92 -11.51 -60.88
C VAL A 14 23.64 -11.05 -61.60
N ALA A 15 23.07 -9.95 -61.08
CA ALA A 15 22.56 -8.80 -61.85
C ALA A 15 22.62 -7.50 -61.00
N THR A 16 22.90 -6.35 -61.63
CA THR A 16 23.21 -5.04 -60.98
C THR A 16 22.19 -3.93 -61.31
N CYS A 17 22.35 -2.76 -60.66
CA CYS A 17 21.77 -1.42 -60.92
C CYS A 17 20.42 -1.09 -60.21
N LEU A 18 20.09 0.16 -59.80
CA LEU A 18 20.87 1.43 -59.74
C LEU A 18 20.20 2.47 -58.78
N TRP A 19 21.01 3.20 -57.99
CA TRP A 19 20.76 4.51 -57.30
C TRP A 19 19.54 4.67 -56.35
N SER A 20 19.63 5.42 -55.23
CA SER A 20 20.18 6.78 -55.09
C SER A 20 20.95 7.07 -53.78
N THR A 21 21.48 8.30 -53.69
CA THR A 21 22.49 8.80 -52.74
C THR A 21 22.02 9.09 -51.32
N LEU A 22 22.91 8.91 -50.32
CA LEU A 22 22.87 9.66 -49.06
C LEU A 22 24.26 10.20 -48.67
N LEU A 23 24.25 11.27 -47.87
CA LEU A 23 25.32 12.24 -47.67
C LEU A 23 26.43 11.77 -46.71
N MET A 24 27.66 12.25 -46.93
CA MET A 24 28.77 12.13 -45.97
C MET A 24 28.46 12.91 -44.68
N ALA A 25 28.80 12.35 -43.52
CA ALA A 25 28.89 13.09 -42.27
C ALA A 25 30.37 13.27 -41.90
N SER A 26 30.82 14.52 -41.81
CA SER A 26 32.17 14.89 -41.38
C SER A 26 32.22 15.18 -39.88
N THR A 27 33.36 14.88 -39.27
CA THR A 27 33.68 15.04 -37.85
C THR A 27 33.92 16.50 -37.45
N GLU A 28 33.38 16.92 -36.31
CA GLU A 28 34.08 17.83 -35.40
C GLU A 28 33.94 17.31 -33.96
N ALA A 29 35.03 17.37 -33.21
CA ALA A 29 35.09 16.98 -31.80
C ALA A 29 35.55 18.18 -30.98
N MET A 30 34.89 18.46 -29.85
CA MET A 30 35.38 19.39 -28.85
C MET A 30 35.26 18.77 -27.46
N ASN A 31 36.37 18.87 -26.72
CA ASN A 31 36.57 18.34 -25.37
C ASN A 31 35.45 18.70 -24.39
N MET A 32 35.19 17.79 -23.46
CA MET A 32 34.93 18.19 -22.08
C MET A 32 35.71 17.28 -21.12
N ASP A 33 36.23 17.89 -20.06
CA ASP A 33 37.36 17.40 -19.25
C ASP A 33 37.02 16.19 -18.36
N SER A 34 38.03 15.40 -18.02
CA SER A 34 37.90 14.20 -17.18
C SER A 34 38.24 14.49 -15.72
N SER A 35 37.30 14.19 -14.81
CA SER A 35 37.64 13.89 -13.42
C SER A 35 36.83 12.70 -12.93
N LEU A 36 37.52 11.76 -12.30
CA LEU A 36 37.00 10.44 -11.93
C LEU A 36 36.14 10.51 -10.66
N ALA A 37 34.96 9.87 -10.70
CA ALA A 37 34.27 9.37 -9.51
C ALA A 37 33.47 8.12 -9.91
N GLU A 38 33.45 7.10 -9.05
CA GLU A 38 32.96 5.76 -9.38
C GLU A 38 31.43 5.70 -9.47
N VAL A 39 30.92 4.87 -10.39
CA VAL A 39 29.49 4.55 -10.47
C VAL A 39 29.13 3.61 -9.32
N GLN A 40 28.57 4.15 -8.25
CA GLN A 40 27.93 3.34 -7.21
C GLN A 40 26.41 3.43 -7.36
N THR A 41 25.81 2.31 -7.76
CA THR A 41 24.37 2.17 -7.91
C THR A 41 23.69 2.02 -6.55
N GLU A 42 23.00 3.06 -6.09
CA GLU A 42 21.90 2.91 -5.13
C GLU A 42 20.78 3.88 -5.52
N GLY A 43 19.64 3.32 -5.92
CA GLY A 43 18.45 4.07 -6.31
C GLY A 43 17.73 4.57 -5.07
N ASP A 44 18.19 5.68 -4.51
CA ASP A 44 17.66 6.23 -3.27
C ASP A 44 16.21 6.68 -3.45
N MET A 45 15.29 5.97 -2.78
CA MET A 45 13.87 6.22 -2.85
C MET A 45 13.57 7.46 -2.01
N ILE A 46 13.39 8.63 -2.64
CA ILE A 46 13.10 9.89 -1.94
C ILE A 46 11.66 9.88 -1.41
N ILE A 47 11.46 9.15 -0.30
CA ILE A 47 10.19 9.01 0.41
C ILE A 47 9.83 10.36 1.04
N ARG A 48 8.73 10.97 0.58
CA ARG A 48 8.19 12.17 1.22
C ARG A 48 7.44 11.81 2.50
N SER A 49 7.64 12.63 3.53
CA SER A 49 7.01 12.46 4.84
C SER A 49 5.48 12.58 4.75
N VAL A 50 4.77 11.85 5.62
CA VAL A 50 3.31 11.95 5.83
C VAL A 50 2.92 13.24 6.59
N VAL A 51 3.88 14.14 6.86
CA VAL A 51 3.59 15.52 7.22
C VAL A 51 2.95 16.23 6.01
N PRO A 52 1.75 16.84 6.13
CA PRO A 52 1.15 17.60 5.05
C PRO A 52 2.12 18.66 4.50
N LYS A 53 2.12 18.85 3.18
CA LYS A 53 2.78 20.03 2.57
C LYS A 53 2.03 21.28 3.05
N ASN A 54 2.60 21.97 4.03
CA ASN A 54 2.05 23.23 4.53
C ASN A 54 2.45 24.38 3.59
N ASP A 55 1.59 24.67 2.61
CA ASP A 55 1.58 25.98 1.97
C ASP A 55 0.88 26.98 2.90
N GLY A 56 1.66 27.83 3.58
CA GLY A 56 1.13 28.94 4.38
C GLY A 56 1.05 28.70 5.90
N VAL A 57 1.92 29.42 6.61
CA VAL A 57 2.00 29.64 8.07
C VAL A 57 0.72 29.37 8.89
N LEU A 58 0.75 28.30 9.72
CA LEU A 58 0.10 28.26 11.04
C LEU A 58 1.00 27.51 12.04
N SER A 59 1.28 28.15 13.18
CA SER A 59 2.15 27.59 14.21
C SER A 59 1.41 26.65 15.17
N GLY A 60 2.01 25.49 15.48
CA GLY A 60 1.82 24.83 16.77
C GLY A 60 0.49 24.08 17.02
N ALA A 61 -0.39 23.93 16.03
CA ALA A 61 -1.62 23.16 16.20
C ALA A 61 -1.33 21.66 16.44
N LYS A 62 -1.67 21.18 17.65
CA LYS A 62 -1.66 19.76 18.00
C LYS A 62 -2.86 19.07 17.33
N PHE A 63 -2.64 18.52 16.14
CA PHE A 63 -3.66 17.76 15.41
C PHE A 63 -4.07 16.52 16.23
N THR A 64 -5.34 16.51 16.65
CA THR A 64 -5.95 15.40 17.37
C THR A 64 -7.03 14.82 16.47
N GLN A 65 -6.94 13.52 16.19
CA GLN A 65 -7.79 12.80 15.24
C GLN A 65 -8.07 11.39 15.78
N HIS A 66 -8.95 10.64 15.11
CA HIS A 66 -9.06 9.20 15.39
C HIS A 66 -7.90 8.43 14.78
N ILE A 67 -7.50 7.33 15.41
CA ILE A 67 -6.69 6.28 14.78
C ILE A 67 -7.65 5.18 14.36
N VAL A 68 -7.84 5.01 13.06
CA VAL A 68 -8.74 4.00 12.48
C VAL A 68 -7.92 2.82 11.99
N GLY A 69 -8.39 1.60 12.24
CA GLY A 69 -7.79 0.37 11.73
C GLY A 69 -8.82 -0.56 11.11
N ILE A 70 -8.67 -1.86 11.39
CA ILE A 70 -9.46 -2.91 10.76
C ILE A 70 -10.99 -2.71 10.88
N ASN A 71 -11.68 -2.93 9.77
CA ASN A 71 -13.14 -2.78 9.63
C ASN A 71 -13.67 -1.36 9.94
N ASN A 72 -12.84 -0.32 9.78
CA ASN A 72 -13.13 1.06 10.20
C ASN A 72 -13.49 1.18 11.70
N LEU A 73 -12.88 0.34 12.54
CA LEU A 73 -12.94 0.49 13.99
C LEU A 73 -11.81 1.43 14.46
N CYS A 74 -12.10 2.21 15.49
CA CYS A 74 -11.20 3.18 16.08
C CYS A 74 -10.45 2.59 17.28
N VAL A 75 -9.22 3.05 17.49
CA VAL A 75 -8.47 2.87 18.74
C VAL A 75 -9.20 3.64 19.85
N ASP A 76 -9.60 2.94 20.90
CA ASP A 76 -10.52 3.43 21.93
C ASP A 76 -9.99 3.07 23.33
N VAL A 77 -9.92 4.05 24.23
CA VAL A 77 -9.65 3.79 25.66
C VAL A 77 -10.91 3.22 26.29
N TYR A 78 -10.82 2.00 26.82
CA TYR A 78 -11.97 1.20 27.26
C TYR A 78 -12.86 1.95 28.26
N LEU A 79 -14.15 2.05 27.94
CA LEU A 79 -15.18 2.80 28.69
C LEU A 79 -14.87 4.30 28.93
N GLY A 80 -13.83 4.85 28.30
CA GLY A 80 -13.36 6.21 28.55
C GLY A 80 -12.70 6.42 29.91
N PHE A 81 -12.31 5.35 30.62
CA PHE A 81 -11.64 5.47 31.91
C PHE A 81 -10.12 5.65 31.76
N TYR A 82 -9.57 6.63 32.47
CA TYR A 82 -8.18 7.07 32.31
C TYR A 82 -7.25 6.69 33.47
N PHE A 83 -7.63 5.72 34.31
CA PHE A 83 -6.71 5.20 35.32
C PHE A 83 -5.53 4.46 34.68
N ASP A 84 -4.39 4.43 35.37
CA ASP A 84 -3.17 3.79 34.89
C ASP A 84 -3.39 2.28 34.67
N GLY A 85 -3.11 1.80 33.46
CA GLY A 85 -3.26 0.39 33.11
C GLY A 85 -4.60 0.01 32.49
N ASN A 86 -5.56 0.93 32.33
CA ASN A 86 -6.78 0.61 31.58
C ASN A 86 -6.45 0.26 30.12
N VAL A 87 -7.14 -0.73 29.56
CA VAL A 87 -6.83 -1.29 28.24
C VAL A 87 -7.30 -0.41 27.10
N VAL A 88 -6.58 -0.48 25.98
CA VAL A 88 -7.00 0.12 24.71
C VAL A 88 -7.51 -0.98 23.78
N GLN A 89 -8.61 -0.72 23.09
CA GLN A 89 -9.36 -1.68 22.28
C GLN A 89 -9.67 -1.12 20.88
N LEU A 90 -10.21 -1.98 20.01
CA LEU A 90 -11.01 -1.54 18.87
C LEU A 90 -12.46 -1.28 19.31
N TYR A 91 -13.04 -0.16 18.88
CA TYR A 91 -14.46 0.14 19.07
C TYR A 91 -15.02 0.90 17.86
N PRO A 92 -16.33 0.85 17.56
CA PRO A 92 -16.95 1.70 16.55
C PRO A 92 -16.55 3.16 16.73
N CYS A 93 -16.17 3.80 15.62
CA CYS A 93 -15.77 5.20 15.64
C CYS A 93 -16.94 6.09 16.07
N LYS A 94 -16.72 6.86 17.14
CA LYS A 94 -17.68 7.81 17.73
C LYS A 94 -17.45 9.22 17.16
N SER A 95 -18.07 10.23 17.76
CA SER A 95 -17.90 11.61 17.30
C SER A 95 -16.50 12.15 17.64
N SER A 96 -16.07 13.22 16.98
CA SER A 96 -14.82 13.91 17.33
C SER A 96 -14.81 14.53 18.74
N ARG A 97 -15.97 14.60 19.41
CA ARG A 97 -16.11 15.06 20.80
C ARG A 97 -15.81 13.96 21.83
N ASP A 98 -15.78 12.69 21.41
CA ASP A 98 -15.50 11.54 22.26
C ASP A 98 -14.00 11.40 22.51
N VAL A 99 -13.48 12.11 23.52
CA VAL A 99 -12.03 12.21 23.82
C VAL A 99 -11.33 10.85 23.91
N ASN A 100 -12.01 9.78 24.36
CA ASN A 100 -11.44 8.43 24.46
C ASN A 100 -11.13 7.73 23.12
N GLN A 101 -11.48 8.35 21.99
CA GLN A 101 -11.02 7.96 20.65
C GLN A 101 -10.22 9.07 19.94
N GLN A 102 -9.98 10.19 20.62
CA GLN A 102 -9.19 11.30 20.11
C GLN A 102 -7.73 11.12 20.53
N TRP A 103 -6.86 10.99 19.52
CA TRP A 103 -5.45 10.72 19.68
C TRP A 103 -4.60 11.77 18.97
N SER A 104 -3.46 12.07 19.56
CA SER A 104 -2.50 13.05 19.08
C SER A 104 -1.12 12.43 19.03
N LEU A 105 -0.44 12.59 17.89
CA LEU A 105 0.95 12.14 17.73
C LEU A 105 1.88 13.30 18.07
N GLU A 106 2.65 13.16 19.14
CA GLU A 106 3.57 14.19 19.62
C GLU A 106 4.93 14.13 18.93
N LYS A 107 5.63 15.27 18.92
CA LYS A 107 7.00 15.39 18.39
C LYS A 107 8.01 14.48 19.10
N ASN A 108 7.75 14.08 20.34
CA ASN A 108 8.58 13.14 21.09
C ASN A 108 8.25 11.66 20.79
N GLY A 109 7.36 11.37 19.85
CA GLY A 109 6.92 10.03 19.48
C GLY A 109 5.85 9.43 20.39
N THR A 110 5.37 10.15 21.42
CA THR A 110 4.23 9.66 22.21
C THR A 110 2.93 9.81 21.45
N ILE A 111 2.04 8.82 21.58
CA ILE A 111 0.66 8.90 21.10
C ILE A 111 -0.22 9.15 22.33
N GLN A 112 -0.96 10.26 22.37
CA GLN A 112 -1.67 10.71 23.57
C GLN A 112 -3.17 10.91 23.37
N SER A 113 -3.94 10.55 24.39
CA SER A 113 -5.37 10.85 24.54
C SER A 113 -5.63 11.38 25.96
N ASN A 114 -6.39 12.48 26.07
CA ASN A 114 -6.65 13.19 27.33
C ASN A 114 -5.39 13.46 28.21
N GLY A 115 -4.27 13.83 27.56
CA GLY A 115 -2.99 14.08 28.25
C GLY A 115 -2.27 12.84 28.79
N ARG A 116 -2.77 11.63 28.50
CA ARG A 116 -2.17 10.34 28.87
C ARG A 116 -1.65 9.60 27.65
N CYS A 117 -0.61 8.80 27.86
CA CYS A 117 0.12 8.10 26.81
C CYS A 117 -0.45 6.71 26.53
N LEU A 118 -0.56 6.38 25.24
CA LEU A 118 -0.62 5.01 24.75
C LEU A 118 0.70 4.31 25.11
N ALA A 119 0.63 3.23 25.88
CA ALA A 119 1.81 2.55 26.42
C ALA A 119 1.78 1.04 26.17
N ALA A 120 2.92 0.47 25.82
CA ALA A 120 3.14 -0.97 25.75
C ALA A 120 3.26 -1.58 27.15
N ASN A 121 2.39 -2.54 27.49
CA ASN A 121 2.44 -3.26 28.76
C ASN A 121 3.37 -4.49 28.64
N GLY A 122 4.68 -4.21 28.50
CA GLY A 122 5.73 -5.20 28.25
C GLY A 122 6.24 -5.19 26.81
N THR A 123 7.24 -6.04 26.53
CA THR A 123 8.03 -6.03 25.28
C THR A 123 7.90 -7.32 24.46
N SER A 124 6.98 -8.21 24.82
CA SER A 124 6.81 -9.52 24.18
C SER A 124 5.58 -9.55 23.26
N PRO A 125 5.57 -10.38 22.20
CA PRO A 125 4.36 -10.60 21.41
C PRO A 125 3.18 -11.04 22.30
N GLY A 126 2.06 -10.34 22.20
CA GLY A 126 0.88 -10.52 23.05
C GLY A 126 0.77 -9.57 24.24
N SER A 127 1.82 -8.81 24.60
CA SER A 127 1.72 -7.71 25.57
C SER A 127 0.58 -6.76 25.19
N SER A 128 -0.27 -6.40 26.16
CA SER A 128 -1.39 -5.48 25.92
C SER A 128 -0.91 -4.05 25.69
N VAL A 129 -1.77 -3.24 25.09
CA VAL A 129 -1.59 -1.78 25.00
C VAL A 129 -2.60 -1.10 25.91
N ILE A 130 -2.11 -0.17 26.72
CA ILE A 130 -2.83 0.48 27.82
C ILE A 130 -2.77 2.01 27.71
N ILE A 131 -3.63 2.69 28.44
CA ILE A 131 -3.50 4.13 28.74
C ILE A 131 -2.78 4.29 30.09
N SER A 132 -1.84 5.23 30.18
CA SER A 132 -1.19 5.58 31.45
C SER A 132 -0.66 7.01 31.45
N ASP A 133 -0.47 7.56 32.64
CA ASP A 133 0.31 8.76 32.89
C ASP A 133 1.69 8.63 32.26
N CYS A 134 2.01 9.56 31.34
CA CYS A 134 3.25 9.54 30.57
C CYS A 134 4.53 9.54 31.42
N SER A 135 4.45 9.96 32.70
CA SER A 135 5.59 10.00 33.63
C SER A 135 5.80 8.70 34.42
N LYS A 136 4.78 7.85 34.55
CA LYS A 136 4.81 6.63 35.39
C LYS A 136 5.30 5.38 34.66
N VAL A 137 5.13 5.36 33.33
CA VAL A 137 5.61 4.28 32.47
C VAL A 137 6.98 4.61 31.89
N LYS A 138 7.82 3.60 31.65
CA LYS A 138 9.13 3.79 31.03
C LYS A 138 8.95 4.45 29.65
N ALA A 139 9.74 5.49 29.35
CA ALA A 139 9.66 6.21 28.07
C ALA A 139 9.77 5.28 26.84
N SER A 140 10.54 4.20 26.95
CA SER A 140 10.69 3.18 25.89
C SER A 140 9.39 2.44 25.55
N ALA A 141 8.40 2.43 26.46
CA ALA A 141 7.08 1.83 26.26
C ALA A 141 6.03 2.81 25.69
N THR A 142 6.28 4.13 25.74
CA THR A 142 5.34 5.16 25.25
C THR A 142 5.74 5.80 23.93
N VAL A 143 6.98 5.57 23.47
CA VAL A 143 7.43 6.00 22.14
C VAL A 143 6.92 5.04 21.06
N TRP A 144 6.31 5.62 20.02
CA TRP A 144 5.82 4.95 18.83
C TRP A 144 6.34 5.64 17.57
N LYS A 145 6.47 4.88 16.48
CA LYS A 145 6.73 5.38 15.13
C LYS A 145 5.59 4.95 14.23
N VAL A 146 4.85 5.93 13.70
CA VAL A 146 3.89 5.69 12.61
C VAL A 146 4.69 5.56 11.33
N GLN A 147 4.64 4.39 10.70
CA GLN A 147 5.37 4.10 9.46
C GLN A 147 4.52 4.44 8.23
N HIS A 148 5.19 4.62 7.08
CA HIS A 148 4.56 4.97 5.81
C HIS A 148 3.50 3.95 5.36
N ASP A 149 3.72 2.66 5.66
CA ASP A 149 2.78 1.58 5.37
C ASP A 149 1.48 1.62 6.21
N GLY A 150 1.41 2.48 7.23
CA GLY A 150 0.34 2.54 8.22
C GLY A 150 0.56 1.67 9.46
N SER A 151 1.71 1.02 9.65
CA SER A 151 2.00 0.26 10.87
C SER A 151 2.58 1.15 11.97
N ILE A 152 2.10 0.96 13.20
CA ILE A 152 2.53 1.75 14.36
C ILE A 152 3.50 0.91 15.21
N LEU A 153 4.80 1.20 15.11
CA LEU A 153 5.91 0.45 15.70
C LEU A 153 6.29 1.01 17.09
N ASN A 154 6.47 0.15 18.10
CA ASN A 154 7.19 0.51 19.32
C ASN A 154 8.69 0.19 19.13
N PRO A 155 9.60 1.18 19.08
CA PRO A 155 11.01 0.93 18.75
C PRO A 155 11.76 0.07 19.79
N SER A 156 11.33 0.09 21.06
CA SER A 156 12.01 -0.63 22.14
C SER A 156 11.79 -2.15 22.12
N SER A 157 10.70 -2.61 21.50
CA SER A 157 10.36 -4.03 21.38
C SER A 157 10.47 -4.54 19.94
N SER A 158 10.57 -3.63 18.96
CA SER A 158 10.43 -3.93 17.52
C SER A 158 9.07 -4.56 17.14
N LEU A 159 8.06 -4.41 17.99
CA LEU A 159 6.70 -4.91 17.78
C LEU A 159 5.74 -3.79 17.36
N VAL A 160 4.69 -4.13 16.61
CA VAL A 160 3.69 -3.18 16.13
C VAL A 160 2.35 -3.31 16.86
N LEU A 161 1.64 -2.19 16.98
CA LEU A 161 0.25 -2.14 17.43
C LEU A 161 -0.61 -3.06 16.56
N THR A 162 -1.27 -4.03 17.19
CA THR A 162 -1.93 -5.15 16.53
C THR A 162 -3.29 -5.42 17.16
N SER A 163 -4.33 -5.44 16.33
CA SER A 163 -5.59 -6.12 16.64
C SER A 163 -5.58 -7.53 16.05
N LYS A 164 -5.76 -8.55 16.89
CA LYS A 164 -5.81 -9.95 16.43
C LYS A 164 -7.15 -10.34 15.80
N SER A 165 -8.14 -9.46 15.87
CA SER A 165 -9.50 -9.67 15.35
C SER A 165 -10.07 -8.37 14.78
N GLY A 166 -10.92 -8.48 13.76
CA GLY A 166 -11.70 -7.35 13.21
C GLY A 166 -12.98 -7.02 14.00
N LYS A 167 -13.14 -7.56 15.22
CA LYS A 167 -14.34 -7.38 16.06
C LYS A 167 -14.19 -6.19 17.01
N SER A 168 -15.32 -5.48 17.23
CA SER A 168 -15.46 -4.52 18.33
C SER A 168 -15.15 -5.18 19.68
N GLY A 169 -14.54 -4.45 20.60
CA GLY A 169 -14.12 -4.94 21.91
C GLY A 169 -12.78 -5.70 21.91
N ASN A 170 -12.14 -5.91 20.76
CA ASN A 170 -10.85 -6.60 20.73
C ASN A 170 -9.76 -5.70 21.33
N VAL A 171 -9.16 -6.13 22.45
CA VAL A 171 -8.02 -5.46 23.09
C VAL A 171 -6.81 -5.44 22.16
N LEU A 172 -6.15 -4.28 22.08
CA LEU A 172 -4.95 -4.08 21.28
C LEU A 172 -3.72 -4.66 21.99
N THR A 173 -2.83 -5.23 21.19
CA THR A 173 -1.62 -5.91 21.66
C THR A 173 -0.42 -5.53 20.80
N LEU A 174 0.78 -5.82 21.29
CA LEU A 174 1.99 -5.86 20.47
C LEU A 174 2.11 -7.22 19.76
N ALA A 175 2.58 -7.23 18.52
CA ALA A 175 3.00 -8.45 17.82
C ALA A 175 4.12 -8.16 16.81
N THR A 176 4.79 -9.22 16.35
CA THR A 176 5.75 -9.15 15.24
C THR A 176 5.07 -8.52 14.03
N ASN A 177 5.74 -7.58 13.35
CA ASN A 177 5.18 -7.01 12.14
C ASN A 177 5.16 -8.06 11.02
N VAL A 178 3.97 -8.49 10.62
CA VAL A 178 3.73 -9.37 9.48
C VAL A 178 2.89 -8.66 8.41
N TYR A 179 2.68 -7.35 8.56
CA TYR A 179 1.90 -6.51 7.69
C TYR A 179 0.46 -7.01 7.47
N ALA A 180 -0.15 -7.66 8.47
CA ALA A 180 -1.55 -8.08 8.40
C ALA A 180 -2.51 -6.88 8.43
N LEU A 181 -3.76 -7.08 7.99
CA LEU A 181 -4.84 -6.07 8.13
C LEU A 181 -5.00 -5.56 9.57
N GLY A 182 -4.86 -6.43 10.57
CA GLY A 182 -4.90 -6.07 11.98
C GLY A 182 -3.74 -5.19 12.47
N GLN A 183 -2.78 -4.86 11.59
CA GLN A 183 -1.59 -4.04 11.86
C GLN A 183 -1.53 -2.77 10.99
N GLY A 184 -2.58 -2.52 10.18
CA GLY A 184 -2.76 -1.30 9.39
C GLY A 184 -3.62 -0.27 10.11
N TRP A 185 -3.12 0.96 10.17
CA TRP A 185 -3.73 2.07 10.90
C TRP A 185 -3.61 3.37 10.10
N ARG A 186 -4.59 4.27 10.25
CA ARG A 186 -4.57 5.62 9.67
C ARG A 186 -5.11 6.64 10.67
N PHE A 187 -4.36 7.71 10.89
CA PHE A 187 -4.87 8.92 11.56
C PHE A 187 -5.80 9.65 10.59
N THR A 188 -7.05 9.89 11.00
CA THR A 188 -8.07 10.55 10.15
C THR A 188 -9.26 10.99 11.00
N ASP A 189 -9.83 12.15 10.67
CA ASP A 189 -11.20 12.49 11.10
C ASP A 189 -12.18 11.64 10.30
N VAL A 190 -12.93 10.75 10.98
CA VAL A 190 -13.49 9.57 10.30
C VAL A 190 -14.72 9.91 9.47
N SER A 191 -14.59 9.71 8.16
CA SER A 191 -15.71 9.37 7.27
C SER A 191 -15.53 7.94 6.77
N LYS A 192 -16.63 7.22 6.53
CA LYS A 192 -16.57 5.93 5.85
C LYS A 192 -15.98 6.13 4.44
N PRO A 193 -15.10 5.24 3.94
CA PRO A 193 -14.48 5.41 2.64
C PRO A 193 -15.53 5.38 1.53
N SER A 194 -15.65 6.47 0.79
CA SER A 194 -16.53 6.55 -0.39
C SER A 194 -16.05 5.58 -1.46
N PRO A 195 -16.93 4.72 -2.02
CA PRO A 195 -16.55 3.82 -3.09
C PRO A 195 -16.13 4.60 -4.35
N LYS A 196 -14.99 4.23 -4.93
CA LYS A 196 -14.44 4.79 -6.18
C LYS A 196 -14.23 3.68 -7.20
N SER A 197 -14.21 4.03 -8.48
CA SER A 197 -13.77 3.12 -9.52
C SER A 197 -12.25 3.11 -9.61
N ILE A 198 -11.64 1.93 -9.60
CA ILE A 198 -10.21 1.73 -9.83
C ILE A 198 -10.04 1.44 -11.31
N VAL A 199 -9.32 2.30 -12.03
CA VAL A 199 -9.17 2.25 -13.48
C VAL A 199 -7.71 1.93 -13.80
N GLY A 200 -7.47 0.96 -14.70
CA GLY A 200 -6.14 0.50 -15.08
C GLY A 200 -5.93 0.47 -16.59
N LEU A 201 -5.28 -0.60 -17.06
CA LEU A 201 -4.91 -0.81 -18.46
C LEU A 201 -6.08 -0.56 -19.43
N PHE A 202 -5.80 0.09 -20.56
CA PHE A 202 -6.78 0.49 -21.58
C PHE A 202 -7.97 1.32 -21.04
N ARG A 203 -7.79 2.03 -19.91
CA ARG A 203 -8.86 2.78 -19.21
C ARG A 203 -10.06 1.90 -18.83
N HIS A 204 -9.83 0.61 -18.62
CA HIS A 204 -10.84 -0.31 -18.12
C HIS A 204 -10.87 -0.28 -16.58
N CYS A 205 -12.06 -0.46 -16.01
CA CYS A 205 -12.30 -0.50 -14.58
C CYS A 205 -12.08 -1.92 -14.05
N LEU A 206 -11.48 -2.00 -12.86
CA LEU A 206 -11.45 -3.21 -12.06
C LEU A 206 -12.88 -3.55 -11.63
N GLU A 207 -13.35 -4.73 -12.03
CA GLU A 207 -14.71 -5.21 -11.80
C GLU A 207 -14.67 -6.48 -10.92
N SER A 208 -15.45 -6.52 -9.85
CA SER A 208 -15.59 -7.69 -8.99
C SER A 208 -16.50 -8.74 -9.65
N ASP A 209 -15.95 -9.58 -10.53
CA ASP A 209 -16.69 -10.71 -11.11
C ASP A 209 -16.74 -11.89 -10.13
N LYS A 210 -17.73 -11.85 -9.23
CA LYS A 210 -17.94 -12.78 -8.11
C LYS A 210 -16.72 -12.85 -7.17
N TYR A 211 -15.78 -13.73 -7.48
CA TYR A 211 -14.57 -14.00 -6.69
C TYR A 211 -13.26 -13.73 -7.44
N VAL A 212 -13.31 -13.45 -8.75
CA VAL A 212 -12.11 -13.19 -9.56
C VAL A 212 -12.26 -11.81 -10.19
N PRO A 213 -11.50 -10.79 -9.75
CA PRO A 213 -11.57 -9.47 -10.36
C PRO A 213 -11.03 -9.52 -11.79
N LYS A 214 -11.61 -8.71 -12.67
CA LYS A 214 -11.23 -8.57 -14.08
C LYS A 214 -11.19 -7.10 -14.49
N LEU A 215 -10.65 -6.81 -15.67
CA LEU A 215 -10.87 -5.52 -16.32
C LEU A 215 -12.12 -5.56 -17.22
N ALA A 216 -12.97 -4.55 -17.07
CA ALA A 216 -14.16 -4.33 -17.90
C ALA A 216 -14.27 -2.85 -18.31
N LYS A 217 -15.03 -2.54 -19.36
CA LYS A 217 -15.26 -1.13 -19.75
C LYS A 217 -15.89 -0.38 -18.57
N CYS A 218 -15.41 0.82 -18.28
CA CYS A 218 -15.92 1.60 -17.16
C CYS A 218 -17.39 2.01 -17.35
N GLU A 219 -18.23 1.71 -16.37
CA GLU A 219 -19.67 1.97 -16.35
C GLU A 219 -20.02 2.76 -15.09
N LYS A 220 -20.46 4.03 -15.25
CA LYS A 220 -20.56 5.03 -14.17
C LYS A 220 -21.29 4.54 -12.90
N ASN A 221 -22.39 3.80 -13.10
CA ASN A 221 -23.31 3.37 -12.04
C ASN A 221 -23.17 1.89 -11.65
N LYS A 222 -22.15 1.18 -12.16
CA LYS A 222 -22.00 -0.26 -11.95
C LYS A 222 -21.37 -0.56 -10.59
N THR A 223 -22.13 -1.20 -9.71
CA THR A 223 -21.76 -1.48 -8.31
C THR A 223 -20.53 -2.37 -8.18
N GLU A 224 -20.33 -3.28 -9.13
CA GLU A 224 -19.21 -4.22 -9.20
C GLU A 224 -17.89 -3.52 -9.58
N GLN A 225 -17.97 -2.30 -10.11
CA GLN A 225 -16.81 -1.46 -10.45
C GLN A 225 -16.54 -0.37 -9.40
N LYS A 226 -17.17 -0.44 -8.23
CA LYS A 226 -16.93 0.46 -7.10
C LYS A 226 -16.19 -0.28 -5.99
N TRP A 227 -15.13 0.33 -5.49
CA TRP A 227 -14.23 -0.22 -4.47
C TRP A 227 -13.96 0.82 -3.39
N SER A 228 -13.94 0.38 -2.13
CA SER A 228 -13.63 1.22 -0.97
C SER A 228 -12.27 0.83 -0.40
N SER A 229 -11.39 1.81 -0.22
CA SER A 229 -10.09 1.67 0.43
C SER A 229 -10.19 1.99 1.93
N TYR A 230 -9.93 1.01 2.78
CA TYR A 230 -10.10 1.12 4.24
C TYR A 230 -8.81 1.57 4.93
N ALA A 231 -8.92 2.02 6.18
CA ALA A 231 -7.78 2.45 6.99
C ALA A 231 -6.78 1.33 7.36
N ASP A 232 -7.21 0.07 7.26
CA ASP A 232 -6.39 -1.13 7.43
C ASP A 232 -5.58 -1.53 6.18
N GLY A 233 -5.72 -0.77 5.08
CA GLY A 233 -5.12 -1.07 3.78
C GLY A 233 -5.89 -2.11 2.95
N SER A 234 -7.05 -2.59 3.39
CA SER A 234 -7.89 -3.42 2.53
C SER A 234 -8.59 -2.61 1.43
N ILE A 235 -8.70 -3.22 0.25
CA ILE A 235 -9.53 -2.74 -0.86
C ILE A 235 -10.72 -3.68 -0.95
N ARG A 236 -11.95 -3.17 -0.79
CA ARG A 236 -13.17 -3.99 -0.66
C ARG A 236 -14.21 -3.62 -1.73
N PRO A 237 -14.97 -4.56 -2.31
CA PRO A 237 -16.08 -4.23 -3.20
C PRO A 237 -17.11 -3.33 -2.50
N GLY A 238 -17.60 -2.29 -3.17
CA GLY A 238 -18.50 -1.30 -2.58
C GLY A 238 -19.84 -1.86 -2.14
N ALA A 239 -20.29 -2.96 -2.76
CA ALA A 239 -21.52 -3.67 -2.42
C ALA A 239 -21.36 -4.71 -1.29
N ASN A 240 -20.15 -5.17 -0.98
CA ASN A 240 -19.90 -6.17 0.06
C ASN A 240 -18.60 -5.88 0.82
N THR A 241 -18.76 -5.30 2.01
CA THR A 241 -17.66 -4.83 2.85
C THR A 241 -16.97 -5.93 3.66
N ASP A 242 -17.46 -7.17 3.64
CA ASP A 242 -16.82 -8.30 4.32
C ASP A 242 -15.83 -9.05 3.41
N MET A 243 -15.77 -8.65 2.14
CA MET A 243 -14.86 -9.19 1.13
C MET A 243 -13.72 -8.22 0.82
N CYS A 244 -12.52 -8.76 0.63
CA CYS A 244 -11.27 -8.06 0.42
C CYS A 244 -10.60 -8.54 -0.87
N LEU A 245 -10.02 -7.60 -1.62
CA LEU A 245 -9.02 -7.89 -2.64
C LEU A 245 -7.84 -8.60 -1.96
N THR A 246 -7.52 -9.81 -2.43
CA THR A 246 -6.68 -10.77 -1.73
C THR A 246 -5.76 -11.47 -2.73
N SER A 247 -4.45 -11.47 -2.51
CA SER A 247 -3.59 -12.36 -3.29
C SER A 247 -3.70 -13.81 -2.79
N ARG A 248 -3.80 -14.79 -3.69
CA ARG A 248 -3.81 -16.22 -3.32
C ARG A 248 -2.48 -16.71 -2.76
N GLY A 249 -1.39 -15.98 -2.96
CA GLY A 249 -0.06 -16.37 -2.49
C GLY A 249 0.93 -15.21 -2.52
N ASP A 250 2.15 -15.49 -2.07
CA ASP A 250 3.22 -14.49 -1.95
C ASP A 250 4.22 -14.55 -3.11
N SER A 251 4.02 -15.45 -4.07
CA SER A 251 4.90 -15.64 -5.23
C SER A 251 4.50 -14.74 -6.40
N LYS A 252 5.50 -14.30 -7.17
CA LYS A 252 5.31 -13.61 -8.46
C LYS A 252 4.39 -14.42 -9.38
N GLY A 253 3.36 -13.78 -9.93
CA GLY A 253 2.32 -14.43 -10.74
C GLY A 253 1.14 -14.99 -9.94
N SER A 254 1.10 -14.85 -8.61
CA SER A 254 -0.06 -15.30 -7.81
C SER A 254 -1.30 -14.50 -8.18
N LEU A 255 -2.39 -15.21 -8.51
CA LEU A 255 -3.69 -14.63 -8.83
C LEU A 255 -4.25 -13.82 -7.66
N VAL A 256 -4.79 -12.65 -7.96
CA VAL A 256 -5.56 -11.84 -7.02
C VAL A 256 -7.04 -12.16 -7.18
N VAL A 257 -7.73 -12.30 -6.05
CA VAL A 257 -9.13 -12.70 -5.93
C VAL A 257 -9.87 -11.80 -4.95
N VAL A 258 -11.20 -11.91 -4.93
CA VAL A 258 -12.05 -11.33 -3.89
C VAL A 258 -12.39 -12.45 -2.91
N ALA A 259 -11.94 -12.33 -1.65
CA ALA A 259 -12.11 -13.35 -0.61
C ALA A 259 -12.51 -12.70 0.73
N SER A 260 -13.00 -13.49 1.69
CA SER A 260 -13.35 -13.00 3.04
C SER A 260 -12.19 -12.23 3.68
N CYS A 261 -12.46 -11.04 4.24
CA CYS A 261 -11.49 -10.26 5.03
C CYS A 261 -11.11 -10.91 6.38
N SER A 262 -11.65 -12.08 6.69
CA SER A 262 -11.39 -12.88 7.88
C SER A 262 -10.98 -14.31 7.48
N PRO A 263 -9.93 -14.91 8.11
CA PRO A 263 -9.09 -14.33 9.16
C PRO A 263 -8.18 -13.22 8.66
N VAL A 264 -7.72 -12.36 9.56
CA VAL A 264 -6.84 -11.23 9.21
C VAL A 264 -5.52 -11.74 8.61
N SER A 265 -5.15 -11.21 7.44
CA SER A 265 -4.01 -11.70 6.67
C SER A 265 -3.16 -10.56 6.09
N ALA A 266 -1.89 -10.85 5.81
CA ALA A 266 -0.98 -9.97 5.08
C ALA A 266 -1.35 -9.86 3.59
N ASN A 267 -1.94 -10.92 3.02
CA ASN A 267 -2.28 -11.00 1.60
C ASN A 267 -3.47 -10.13 1.16
N GLN A 268 -4.00 -9.32 2.09
CA GLN A 268 -5.17 -8.47 1.91
C GLN A 268 -4.85 -6.98 2.16
N ARG A 269 -3.62 -6.66 2.60
CA ARG A 269 -3.18 -5.31 2.89
C ARG A 269 -2.42 -4.72 1.71
N TRP A 270 -2.97 -3.64 1.17
CA TRP A 270 -2.46 -2.92 0.03
C TRP A 270 -2.18 -1.47 0.40
N MET A 271 -1.31 -0.83 -0.35
CA MET A 271 -1.01 0.59 -0.26
C MET A 271 -0.99 1.18 -1.67
N PHE A 272 -1.56 2.37 -1.85
CA PHE A 272 -1.36 3.13 -3.08
C PHE A 272 0.04 3.74 -3.03
N GLY A 273 0.85 3.46 -4.05
CA GLY A 273 2.18 4.04 -4.20
C GLY A 273 2.12 5.52 -4.59
N ASP A 274 3.29 6.12 -4.83
CA ASP A 274 3.39 7.51 -5.24
C ASP A 274 2.60 7.79 -6.53
N SER A 275 2.04 9.01 -6.58
CA SER A 275 1.36 9.52 -7.76
C SER A 275 2.37 9.99 -8.80
N HIS A 276 2.37 9.35 -9.96
CA HIS A 276 3.10 9.76 -11.16
C HIS A 276 2.14 10.47 -12.12
N GLY A 277 2.54 11.64 -12.63
CA GLY A 277 1.71 12.49 -13.50
C GLY A 277 1.38 13.84 -12.86
N ASN A 278 0.46 14.58 -13.49
CA ASN A 278 -0.13 15.81 -12.93
C ASN A 278 -1.50 15.51 -12.30
N ASP A 279 -2.10 16.47 -11.59
CA ASP A 279 -3.31 16.24 -10.78
C ASP A 279 -4.50 15.60 -11.54
N ASN A 280 -4.62 15.86 -12.84
CA ASN A 280 -5.68 15.30 -13.72
C ASN A 280 -5.28 13.98 -14.41
N THR A 281 -4.03 13.53 -14.25
CA THR A 281 -3.47 12.29 -14.83
C THR A 281 -2.69 11.48 -13.78
N ALA A 282 -3.03 11.63 -12.50
CA ALA A 282 -2.38 10.94 -11.40
C ALA A 282 -2.59 9.41 -11.49
N TYR A 283 -1.52 8.68 -11.82
CA TYR A 283 -1.47 7.23 -11.78
C TYR A 283 -0.55 6.74 -10.65
N PHE A 284 -0.90 5.66 -9.99
CA PHE A 284 -0.14 5.04 -8.89
C PHE A 284 -0.06 3.52 -9.10
N THR A 285 0.88 2.88 -8.42
CA THR A 285 0.90 1.41 -8.24
C THR A 285 0.00 1.01 -7.07
N ILE A 286 -0.61 -0.18 -7.12
CA ILE A 286 -1.23 -0.79 -5.93
C ILE A 286 -0.24 -1.82 -5.36
N LEU A 287 0.45 -1.45 -4.30
CA LEU A 287 1.54 -2.21 -3.67
C LEU A 287 1.00 -3.20 -2.63
N LYS A 288 1.47 -4.44 -2.67
CA LYS A 288 1.26 -5.46 -1.63
C LYS A 288 2.29 -5.27 -0.51
N VAL A 289 1.82 -4.88 0.68
CA VAL A 289 2.71 -4.29 1.70
C VAL A 289 3.78 -5.27 2.22
N ASN A 290 3.48 -6.56 2.35
CA ASN A 290 4.39 -7.52 2.96
C ASN A 290 5.50 -8.05 2.04
N ASN A 291 5.45 -7.81 0.72
CA ASN A 291 6.45 -8.32 -0.23
C ASN A 291 6.80 -7.38 -1.40
N ALA A 292 6.31 -6.14 -1.36
CA ALA A 292 6.59 -5.06 -2.32
C ALA A 292 6.31 -5.37 -3.80
N MET A 293 5.57 -6.44 -4.11
CA MET A 293 5.01 -6.63 -5.45
C MET A 293 3.79 -5.74 -5.69
N VAL A 294 3.50 -5.44 -6.94
CA VAL A 294 2.39 -4.57 -7.35
C VAL A 294 1.27 -5.36 -8.02
N LEU A 295 0.06 -4.82 -7.98
CA LEU A 295 -1.08 -5.30 -8.75
C LEU A 295 -0.81 -5.10 -10.24
N ASP A 296 -0.86 -6.19 -11.00
CA ASP A 296 -0.46 -6.26 -12.41
C ASP A 296 -1.56 -6.94 -13.24
N VAL A 297 -1.85 -6.38 -14.41
CA VAL A 297 -2.77 -6.94 -15.41
C VAL A 297 -2.01 -7.88 -16.35
N SER A 298 -2.12 -9.18 -16.10
CA SER A 298 -1.62 -10.23 -16.99
C SER A 298 -2.56 -10.41 -18.18
N TYR A 299 -2.01 -10.44 -19.39
CA TYR A 299 -2.76 -10.73 -20.61
C TYR A 299 -2.20 -11.98 -21.29
N SER A 300 -3.07 -12.88 -21.70
CA SER A 300 -2.73 -14.01 -22.56
C SER A 300 -3.79 -14.17 -23.66
N ILE A 301 -3.42 -14.87 -24.73
CA ILE A 301 -4.36 -15.22 -25.82
C ILE A 301 -5.50 -16.17 -25.40
N LEU A 302 -5.42 -16.77 -24.20
CA LEU A 302 -6.43 -17.70 -23.69
C LEU A 302 -7.30 -17.06 -22.60
N ASN A 303 -6.70 -16.26 -21.71
CA ASN A 303 -7.39 -15.53 -20.63
C ASN A 303 -7.20 -14.02 -20.80
N LEU A 304 -8.30 -13.31 -21.06
CA LEU A 304 -8.35 -11.86 -21.19
C LEU A 304 -8.30 -11.19 -19.80
N PHE A 305 -7.16 -10.58 -19.48
CA PHE A 305 -6.93 -9.68 -18.34
C PHE A 305 -7.15 -10.30 -16.95
N GLU A 306 -6.27 -11.23 -16.59
CA GLU A 306 -6.14 -11.71 -15.20
C GLU A 306 -5.42 -10.67 -14.33
N ILE A 307 -5.87 -10.52 -13.08
CA ILE A 307 -5.24 -9.65 -12.10
C ILE A 307 -4.33 -10.49 -11.20
N ILE A 308 -3.04 -10.19 -11.22
CA ILE A 308 -2.00 -10.94 -10.49
C ILE A 308 -1.15 -9.98 -9.63
N ILE A 309 -0.22 -10.54 -8.84
CA ILE A 309 0.90 -9.78 -8.27
C ILE A 309 2.18 -10.01 -9.08
N TRP A 310 2.96 -8.95 -9.31
CA TRP A 310 4.20 -9.02 -10.08
C TRP A 310 5.24 -8.03 -9.54
N ASN A 311 6.50 -8.21 -9.93
CA ASN A 311 7.55 -7.23 -9.63
C ASN A 311 7.25 -5.93 -10.38
N PHE A 312 7.47 -4.79 -9.73
CA PHE A 312 7.33 -3.49 -10.40
C PHE A 312 8.27 -3.39 -11.61
N ASN A 313 7.73 -2.90 -12.73
CA ASN A 313 8.45 -2.72 -14.00
C ASN A 313 8.08 -1.41 -14.74
N GLY A 314 7.21 -0.58 -14.17
CA GLY A 314 6.78 0.71 -14.77
C GLY A 314 5.84 0.58 -15.98
N GLY A 315 5.41 -0.63 -16.34
CA GLY A 315 4.48 -0.87 -17.45
C GLY A 315 3.08 -0.35 -17.16
N ALA A 316 2.36 0.07 -18.21
CA ALA A 316 0.99 0.58 -18.12
C ALA A 316 -0.03 -0.44 -17.54
N ASN A 317 0.33 -1.72 -17.51
CA ASN A 317 -0.42 -2.80 -16.85
C ASN A 317 -0.28 -2.81 -15.31
N GLN A 318 0.58 -1.96 -14.74
CA GLN A 318 0.78 -1.78 -13.29
C GLN A 318 0.34 -0.39 -12.78
N MET A 319 -0.15 0.46 -13.68
CA MET A 319 -0.53 1.84 -13.39
C MET A 319 -2.04 1.97 -13.26
N TRP A 320 -2.48 2.56 -12.15
CA TRP A 320 -3.89 2.62 -11.74
C TRP A 320 -4.27 4.06 -11.39
N HIS A 321 -5.52 4.46 -11.63
CA HIS A 321 -6.05 5.74 -11.13
C HIS A 321 -7.43 5.55 -10.49
N LEU A 322 -7.82 6.47 -9.59
CA LEU A 322 -9.15 6.48 -8.99
C LEU A 322 -10.07 7.43 -9.77
N SER A 323 -11.30 7.00 -10.02
CA SER A 323 -12.40 7.83 -10.53
C SER A 323 -13.56 7.81 -9.55
N SER A 324 -14.29 8.92 -9.45
CA SER A 324 -15.68 8.93 -8.97
C SER A 324 -16.57 8.09 -9.89
#